data_AF-A0A183D9H1-F1
#
_entry.id   AF-A0A183D9H1-F1
#
_cell.length_a   1.000
_cell.length_b   1.000
_cell.length_c   1.000
_cell.angle_alpha   90.00
_cell.angle_beta   90.00
_cell.angle_gamma   90.00
#
_symmetry.space_group_name_H-M   'P 1'
#
loop_
_entity.id
_entity.type
_entity.pdbx_description
1 polymer ?
#
loop_
_entity_poly.entity_id
_entity_poly.type
_entity_poly.pdbx_seq_one_letter_code
_entity_poly.pdbx_strand_id
1 'polypeptide(L)'
;LPDCRHWKCNICYRVNDLPDDFSWDPATKSFGDPTRRPEIRNASVEFIAPSEYMLRPPQRAMYVFVMDVSQNAIETGLSSLTCIISELYEFCDAFWGFESNAALCLSKAMNSLLQILLL
;
A
#
# COMPACT_ATOMS: atom_id res chain seq x y z
N LEU A 1 43.96 -2.41 -8.95
CA LEU A 1 42.79 -2.75 -8.11
C LEU A 1 41.57 -2.38 -8.91
N PRO A 2 40.48 -3.17 -8.92
CA PRO A 2 39.20 -2.72 -9.48
C PRO A 2 38.88 -1.36 -8.86
N ASP A 3 38.52 -0.37 -9.65
CA ASP A 3 38.26 0.96 -9.11
C ASP A 3 36.94 0.95 -8.33
N CYS A 4 36.92 1.63 -7.18
CA CYS A 4 35.72 1.74 -6.34
C CYS A 4 34.69 2.73 -6.92
N ARG A 5 34.81 3.07 -8.21
CA ARG A 5 33.99 4.06 -8.91
C ARG A 5 33.13 3.46 -10.02
N HIS A 6 33.27 2.17 -10.30
CA HIS A 6 32.43 1.51 -11.29
C HIS A 6 31.96 0.16 -10.78
N TRP A 7 30.85 -0.31 -11.36
CA TRP A 7 30.31 -1.63 -11.09
C TRP A 7 29.87 -2.30 -12.39
N LYS A 8 29.99 -3.63 -12.45
CA LYS A 8 29.59 -4.42 -13.60
C LYS A 8 28.21 -5.03 -13.36
N CYS A 9 27.25 -4.75 -14.23
CA CYS A 9 25.93 -5.34 -14.16
C CYS A 9 26.00 -6.86 -14.34
N ASN A 10 25.40 -7.63 -13.43
CA ASN A 10 25.34 -9.09 -13.50
C ASN A 10 24.34 -9.62 -14.53
N ILE A 11 23.46 -8.76 -15.08
CA ILE A 11 22.46 -9.13 -16.10
C ILE A 11 23.03 -8.93 -17.51
N CYS A 12 23.53 -7.73 -17.82
CA CYS A 12 23.96 -7.35 -19.17
C CYS A 12 25.46 -7.10 -19.33
N TYR A 13 26.25 -7.23 -18.24
CA TYR A 13 27.71 -7.06 -18.23
C TYR A 13 28.27 -5.68 -18.59
N ARG A 14 27.41 -4.67 -18.74
CA ARG A 14 27.83 -3.27 -18.87
C ARG A 14 28.55 -2.81 -17.60
N VAL A 15 29.61 -2.02 -17.78
CA VAL A 15 30.30 -1.29 -16.71
C VAL A 15 29.60 0.06 -16.56
N ASN A 16 29.14 0.37 -15.35
CA ASN A 16 28.43 1.61 -15.02
C ASN A 16 29.21 2.40 -13.98
N ASP A 17 29.08 3.72 -14.00
CA ASP A 17 29.62 4.61 -12.97
C ASP A 17 28.85 4.40 -11.65
N LEU A 18 29.57 4.49 -10.54
CA LEU A 18 29.02 4.47 -9.19
C LEU A 18 28.64 5.90 -8.78
N PRO A 19 27.39 6.15 -8.36
CA PRO A 19 27.00 7.47 -7.86
C PRO A 19 27.87 7.92 -6.68
N ASP A 20 28.25 9.20 -6.62
CA ASP A 20 29.12 9.75 -5.56
C ASP A 20 28.53 9.55 -4.16
N ASP A 21 27.21 9.68 -4.04
CA ASP A 21 26.47 9.53 -2.78
C ASP A 21 26.26 8.06 -2.38
N PHE A 22 26.72 7.09 -3.17
CA PHE A 22 26.53 5.66 -2.85
C PHE A 22 27.20 5.25 -1.54
N SER A 23 28.31 5.90 -1.19
CA SER A 23 29.04 5.65 0.07
C SER A 23 28.45 6.41 1.28
N TRP A 24 27.43 7.24 1.07
CA TRP A 24 26.75 7.96 2.14
C TRP A 24 25.71 7.07 2.82
N ASP A 25 25.85 6.88 4.13
CA ASP A 25 24.85 6.19 4.96
C ASP A 25 23.86 7.23 5.54
N PRO A 26 22.58 7.21 5.13
CA PRO A 26 21.58 8.15 5.62
C PRO A 26 21.21 7.93 7.09
N ALA A 27 21.41 6.72 7.64
CA ALA A 27 21.08 6.40 9.04
C ALA A 27 22.13 6.97 10.00
N THR A 28 23.41 6.84 9.67
CA THR A 28 24.51 7.38 10.50
C THR A 28 24.93 8.79 10.12
N LYS A 29 24.47 9.30 8.96
CA LYS A 29 24.86 10.59 8.38
C LYS A 29 26.38 10.71 8.22
N SER A 30 27.02 9.65 7.74
CA SER A 30 28.46 9.62 7.51
C SER A 30 28.80 8.80 6.27
N PHE A 31 29.96 9.05 5.69
CA PHE A 31 30.53 8.15 4.69
C PHE A 31 30.96 6.84 5.36
N GLY A 32 30.55 5.72 4.78
CA GLY A 32 30.78 4.39 5.34
C GLY A 32 30.99 3.34 4.26
N ASP A 33 31.15 2.09 4.70
CA ASP A 33 31.32 0.93 3.81
C ASP A 33 29.97 0.60 3.10
N PRO A 34 29.90 0.71 1.77
CA PRO A 34 28.68 0.41 1.02
C PRO A 34 28.21 -1.05 1.16
N THR A 35 29.08 -1.99 1.53
CA THR A 35 28.71 -3.40 1.70
C THR A 35 27.66 -3.62 2.80
N ARG A 36 27.48 -2.62 3.68
CA ARG A 36 26.48 -2.65 4.76
C ARG A 36 25.08 -2.26 4.29
N ARG A 37 24.93 -1.74 3.06
CA ARG A 37 23.65 -1.29 2.50
C ARG A 37 22.72 -2.48 2.24
N PRO A 38 21.41 -2.35 2.53
CA PRO A 38 20.47 -3.46 2.40
C PRO A 38 20.40 -4.01 0.97
N GLU A 39 20.52 -3.16 -0.05
CA GLU A 39 20.46 -3.53 -1.48
C GLU A 39 21.68 -4.29 -1.99
N ILE A 40 22.77 -4.28 -1.23
CA ILE A 40 23.94 -5.13 -1.49
C ILE A 40 23.85 -6.44 -0.70
N ARG A 41 23.34 -6.37 0.54
CA ARG A 41 23.33 -7.51 1.46
C ARG A 41 22.20 -8.51 1.22
N ASN A 42 21.07 -8.06 0.68
CA ASN A 42 19.85 -8.87 0.57
C ASN A 42 19.43 -9.03 -0.90
N ALA A 43 18.89 -10.20 -1.22
CA ALA A 43 18.31 -10.46 -2.55
C ALA A 43 16.98 -9.72 -2.79
N SER A 44 16.30 -9.31 -1.70
CA SER A 44 15.06 -8.55 -1.73
C SER A 44 15.17 -7.34 -0.82
N VAL A 45 14.81 -6.18 -1.35
CA VAL A 45 14.78 -4.91 -0.62
C VAL A 45 13.61 -4.07 -1.11
N GLU A 46 13.11 -3.19 -0.25
CA GLU A 46 12.09 -2.22 -0.57
C GLU A 46 12.68 -0.81 -0.54
N PHE A 47 12.34 -0.01 -1.55
CA PHE A 47 12.74 1.39 -1.64
C PHE A 47 11.51 2.28 -1.60
N ILE A 48 11.65 3.44 -0.95
CA ILE A 48 10.69 4.53 -1.08
C ILE A 48 10.91 5.15 -2.46
N ALA A 49 9.93 5.01 -3.35
CA ALA A 49 10.01 5.54 -4.71
C ALA A 49 10.05 7.08 -4.70
N PRO A 50 11.05 7.72 -5.33
CA PRO A 50 11.09 9.17 -5.52
C PRO A 50 9.99 9.67 -6.47
N SER A 51 9.77 10.99 -6.49
CA SER A 51 8.72 11.63 -7.31
C SER A 51 8.88 11.45 -8.81
N GLU A 52 10.10 11.22 -9.31
CA GLU A 52 10.36 10.92 -10.73
C GLU A 52 9.71 9.62 -11.20
N TYR A 53 9.39 8.70 -10.29
CA TYR A 53 8.65 7.46 -10.57
C TYR A 53 7.12 7.62 -10.43
N MET A 54 6.62 8.84 -10.18
CA MET A 54 5.21 9.12 -9.91
C MET A 54 4.59 10.08 -10.94
N LEU A 55 3.61 9.60 -11.72
CA LEU A 55 2.77 10.47 -12.58
C LEU A 55 1.68 11.20 -11.77
N ARG A 56 1.24 10.60 -10.67
CA ARG A 56 0.25 11.11 -9.72
C ARG A 56 0.67 10.66 -8.32
N PRO A 57 0.37 11.42 -7.26
CA PRO A 57 0.53 10.94 -5.89
C PRO A 57 -0.15 9.58 -5.66
N PRO A 58 0.47 8.67 -4.89
CA PRO A 58 -0.14 7.40 -4.52
C PRO A 58 -1.53 7.62 -3.94
N GLN A 59 -2.52 6.95 -4.50
CA GLN A 59 -3.89 7.01 -3.97
C GLN A 59 -3.97 6.13 -2.73
N ARG A 60 -4.69 6.61 -1.72
CA ARG A 60 -5.00 5.79 -0.55
C ARG A 60 -5.93 4.64 -0.96
N ALA A 61 -5.86 3.53 -0.24
CA ALA A 61 -6.81 2.44 -0.43
C ALA A 61 -8.24 2.93 -0.11
N MET A 62 -9.17 2.63 -1.02
CA MET A 62 -10.59 2.96 -0.88
C MET A 62 -11.37 1.67 -0.73
N TYR A 63 -12.17 1.56 0.33
CA TYR A 63 -13.03 0.41 0.57
C TYR A 63 -14.49 0.79 0.38
N VAL A 64 -15.23 -0.01 -0.38
CA VAL A 64 -16.67 0.15 -0.56
C VAL A 64 -17.34 -1.15 -0.12
N PHE A 65 -18.08 -1.08 0.98
CA PHE A 65 -18.86 -2.21 1.48
C PHE A 65 -20.27 -2.13 0.92
N VAL A 66 -20.71 -3.14 0.18
CA VAL A 66 -22.08 -3.22 -0.35
C VAL A 66 -22.84 -4.29 0.41
N MET A 67 -23.82 -3.87 1.20
CA MET A 67 -24.66 -4.80 1.97
C MET A 67 -26.01 -4.99 1.29
N ASP A 68 -26.44 -6.25 1.15
CA ASP A 68 -27.82 -6.57 0.77
C ASP A 68 -28.73 -6.44 2.00
N VAL A 69 -29.70 -5.52 1.94
CA VAL A 69 -30.71 -5.33 2.99
C VAL A 69 -32.11 -5.77 2.52
N SER A 70 -32.15 -6.74 1.60
CA SER A 70 -33.37 -7.40 1.16
C SER A 70 -34.06 -8.15 2.32
N GLN A 71 -35.37 -8.36 2.22
CA GLN A 71 -36.09 -9.18 3.20
C GLN A 71 -35.53 -10.60 3.27
N ASN A 72 -35.13 -11.16 2.12
CA ASN A 72 -34.51 -12.48 2.07
C ASN A 72 -33.18 -12.51 2.83
N ALA A 73 -32.36 -11.45 2.76
CA ALA A 73 -31.13 -11.35 3.53
C ALA A 73 -31.42 -11.29 5.04
N ILE A 74 -32.43 -10.52 5.45
CA ILE A 74 -32.84 -10.43 6.87
C ILE A 74 -33.34 -11.78 7.37
N GLU A 75 -34.18 -12.48 6.60
CA GLU A 75 -34.74 -13.79 6.97
C GLU A 75 -33.68 -14.90 7.03
N THR A 76 -32.63 -14.81 6.20
CA THR A 76 -31.55 -15.82 6.14
C THR A 76 -30.45 -15.61 7.17
N GLY A 77 -30.56 -14.57 8.01
CA GLY A 77 -29.68 -14.37 9.16
C GLY A 77 -28.75 -13.16 9.05
N LEU A 78 -29.03 -12.20 8.17
CA LEU A 78 -28.45 -10.87 8.32
C LEU A 78 -28.91 -10.32 9.67
N SER A 79 -27.97 -10.23 10.61
CA SER A 79 -28.19 -9.61 11.91
C SER A 79 -28.55 -8.13 11.75
N SER A 80 -28.95 -7.47 12.84
CA SER A 80 -29.28 -6.05 12.78
C SER A 80 -28.16 -5.27 12.09
N LEU A 81 -28.53 -4.34 11.19
CA LEU A 81 -27.56 -3.50 10.47
C LEU A 81 -26.52 -2.86 11.39
N THR A 82 -26.94 -2.50 12.60
CA THR A 82 -26.08 -1.95 13.64
C THR A 82 -24.93 -2.89 14.04
N CYS A 83 -25.20 -4.19 14.16
CA CYS A 83 -24.19 -5.20 14.53
C CYS A 83 -23.11 -5.33 13.45
N ILE A 84 -23.54 -5.40 12.19
CA ILE A 84 -22.63 -5.55 11.06
C ILE A 84 -21.77 -4.29 10.90
N ILE A 85 -22.36 -3.10 11.09
CA ILE A 85 -21.61 -1.85 11.05
C ILE A 85 -20.58 -1.82 12.17
N SER A 86 -20.92 -2.19 13.41
CA SER A 86 -19.93 -2.22 14.50
C SER A 86 -18.79 -3.20 14.23
N GLU A 87 -19.08 -4.39 13.73
CA GLU A 87 -18.05 -5.38 13.36
C GLU A 87 -17.16 -4.90 12.22
N LEU A 88 -17.74 -4.24 11.21
CA LEU A 88 -16.98 -3.65 10.10
C LEU A 88 -16.08 -2.52 10.57
N TYR A 89 -16.54 -1.68 11.51
CA TYR A 89 -15.72 -0.64 12.11
C TYR A 89 -14.53 -1.24 12.88
N GLU A 90 -14.79 -2.21 13.77
CA GLU A 90 -13.73 -2.89 14.51
C GLU A 90 -12.72 -3.58 13.58
N PHE A 91 -13.22 -4.25 12.53
CA PHE A 91 -12.38 -4.85 11.52
C PHE A 91 -11.53 -3.80 10.80
N CYS A 92 -12.12 -2.67 10.40
CA CYS A 92 -11.39 -1.63 9.69
C CYS A 92 -10.32 -0.98 10.57
N ASP A 93 -10.62 -0.70 11.83
CA ASP A 93 -9.66 -0.16 12.79
C ASP A 93 -8.51 -1.15 13.04
N ALA A 94 -8.81 -2.45 13.19
CA ALA A 94 -7.82 -3.47 13.46
C ALA A 94 -6.89 -3.75 12.26
N PHE A 95 -7.41 -3.73 11.03
CA PHE A 95 -6.66 -4.17 9.84
C PHE A 95 -6.05 -3.03 9.03
N TRP A 96 -6.72 -1.89 8.93
CA TRP A 96 -6.34 -0.84 7.98
C TRP A 96 -5.74 0.39 8.64
N GLY A 97 -5.96 0.58 9.94
CA GLY A 97 -5.53 1.78 10.65
C GLY A 97 -6.17 3.05 10.08
N PHE A 98 -5.99 4.17 10.78
CA PHE A 98 -6.67 5.46 10.59
C PHE A 98 -6.46 6.15 9.21
N GLU A 99 -5.77 5.52 8.25
CA GLU A 99 -5.40 6.12 6.96
C GLU A 99 -6.30 5.73 5.78
N SER A 100 -7.17 4.74 5.95
CA SER A 100 -8.08 4.30 4.88
C SER A 100 -9.38 5.11 4.86
N ASN A 101 -9.87 5.41 3.66
CA ASN A 101 -11.20 5.97 3.48
C ASN A 101 -12.17 4.81 3.16
N ALA A 102 -13.14 4.56 4.03
CA ALA A 102 -14.18 3.56 3.81
C ALA A 102 -15.53 4.23 3.57
N ALA A 103 -16.27 3.74 2.58
CA ALA A 103 -17.64 4.15 2.30
C ALA A 103 -18.58 2.94 2.42
N LEU A 104 -19.77 3.15 2.98
CA LEU A 104 -20.79 2.12 3.14
C LEU A 104 -21.96 2.33 2.17
N CYS A 105 -22.26 1.33 1.35
CA CYS A 105 -23.38 1.34 0.42
C CYS A 105 -24.43 0.29 0.84
N LEU A 106 -25.64 0.75 1.18
CA LEU A 106 -26.76 -0.13 1.49
C LEU A 106 -27.56 -0.41 0.22
N SER A 107 -27.41 -1.60 -0.35
CA SER A 107 -28.24 -2.01 -1.48
C SER A 107 -29.58 -2.53 -0.95
N LYS A 108 -30.61 -1.69 -1.03
CA LYS A 108 -31.98 -2.17 -0.84
C LYS A 108 -32.37 -2.90 -2.12
N ALA A 109 -32.57 -4.21 -2.06
CA ALA A 109 -33.11 -4.97 -3.18
C ALA A 109 -34.58 -4.59 -3.43
N MET A 110 -34.81 -3.39 -3.95
CA MET A 110 -36.08 -2.98 -4.53
C MET A 110 -35.77 -2.06 -5.70
N ASN A 111 -35.72 -2.67 -6.88
CA ASN A 111 -35.93 -2.08 -8.19
C ASN A 111 -35.41 -0.65 -8.40
N SER A 112 -34.31 -0.58 -9.15
CA SER A 112 -33.97 0.48 -10.12
C SER A 112 -33.20 1.74 -9.70
N LEU A 113 -32.80 1.97 -8.44
CA LEU A 113 -31.86 3.06 -8.13
C LEU A 113 -30.84 2.64 -7.07
N LEU A 114 -29.60 2.42 -7.51
CA LEU A 114 -28.43 2.39 -6.62
C LEU A 114 -28.27 3.80 -6.04
N GLN A 115 -28.89 4.07 -4.90
CA GLN A 115 -28.67 5.33 -4.20
C GLN A 115 -27.40 5.16 -3.36
N ILE A 116 -26.27 5.59 -3.91
CA ILE A 116 -25.01 5.67 -3.19
C ILE A 116 -25.19 6.74 -2.11
N LEU A 117 -25.43 6.33 -0.87
CA LEU A 117 -25.31 7.22 0.27
C LEU A 117 -23.84 7.18 0.72
N LEU A 118 -23.06 8.18 0.33
CA LEU A 118 -21.77 8.44 0.97
C LEU A 118 -22.08 9.05 2.34
N LEU A 119 -21.89 8.28 3.41
CA LEU A 119 -21.77 8.81 4.77
C LEU A 119 -20.31 9.19 5.03
#